data_AF-A0A9E3YBQ4-F1
#
_entry.id   AF-A0A9E3YBQ4-F1
#
_cell.length_a   1.000
_cell.length_b   1.000
_cell.length_c   1.000
_cell.angle_alpha   90.00
_cell.angle_beta   90.00
_cell.angle_gamma   90.00
#
_symmetry.space_group_name_H-M   'P 1'
#
loop_
_entity.id
_entity.type
_entity.pdbx_description
1 polymer ?
#
loop_
_entity_poly.entity_id
_entity_poly.type
_entity_poly.pdbx_seq_one_letter_code
_entity_poly.pdbx_strand_id
1 'polypeptide(L)'
;MTSSGTGEVLFLVKSSRVREYHQQNLAILAAPDGANFEISYNRRWIQPGLAVAVGDGACIVFADSPYRDFEPIRWAVVERVDESTEKITLGIRVGSFTLGTERLTEQWRADADADYDAGRKETDKTRPYFLFSEPNPGLRNPNGWDEASAAWRDVRSRLDRNGFFDGSRFARLSRVETVEGLPIEPGGTVQVGTRLFAHLDIAAAAKPEAIVIESTPSGWAQLDGEITINDDSARVPLQVLASGNGTLRLNLMPEPMRSCRPAITLNAISDVATSTASSPSSVDAASVHRLVTALERTSALADDAWIDILQQHLIPMGGEDDRLLLNLAERCYNAGRLEETIASVAKMSQATPRSELLQLAASARLGSSTIDGSAFGRVPLEDHASLSLLISALAASPSAVVHELAPELWSNHLGLERVADLIDAVWGRIDDASIAAHAAELRGYSDMAAARRLITTRWPDPETIENAPLRTLIEDLGLTDETAPYLHRWIRVLA
;
A
#
# COMPACT_ATOMS: atom_id res chain seq x y z
N MET A 1 -16.40 -19.55 -26.16
CA MET A 1 -17.26 -18.75 -27.06
C MET A 1 -16.43 -18.40 -28.29
N THR A 2 -16.92 -18.80 -29.46
CA THR A 2 -16.32 -18.62 -30.77
C THR A 2 -16.64 -17.23 -31.33
N SER A 3 -15.61 -16.41 -31.60
CA SER A 3 -15.69 -15.39 -32.65
C SER A 3 -14.57 -15.65 -33.65
N SER A 4 -14.96 -16.23 -34.78
CA SER A 4 -14.17 -16.25 -36.01
C SER A 4 -14.08 -14.82 -36.54
N GLY A 5 -12.95 -14.18 -36.28
CA GLY A 5 -12.48 -12.97 -36.94
C GLY A 5 -10.97 -12.99 -36.77
N THR A 6 -10.21 -12.66 -37.80
CA THR A 6 -8.78 -12.33 -37.69
C THR A 6 -8.66 -11.05 -36.87
N GLY A 7 -8.94 -11.16 -35.57
CA GLY A 7 -8.97 -10.07 -34.61
C GLY A 7 -7.56 -9.76 -34.16
N GLU A 8 -7.25 -8.47 -34.08
CA GLU A 8 -6.05 -8.03 -33.40
C GLU A 8 -6.05 -8.55 -31.96
N VAL A 9 -4.88 -8.98 -31.49
CA VAL A 9 -4.66 -9.43 -30.12
C VAL A 9 -3.88 -8.35 -29.40
N LEU A 10 -4.30 -8.04 -28.18
CA LEU A 10 -3.58 -7.14 -27.30
C LEU A 10 -2.37 -7.86 -26.71
N PHE A 11 -1.16 -7.36 -26.91
CA PHE A 11 0.05 -7.92 -26.31
C PHE A 11 0.44 -7.14 -25.06
N LEU A 12 0.50 -7.86 -23.94
CA LEU A 12 0.87 -7.35 -22.61
C LEU A 12 2.30 -7.79 -22.29
N VAL A 13 3.27 -6.97 -22.67
CA VAL A 13 4.68 -7.29 -22.43
C VAL A 13 5.02 -7.01 -20.97
N LYS A 14 5.66 -7.96 -20.29
CA LYS A 14 6.15 -7.82 -18.92
C LYS A 14 7.64 -8.09 -18.84
N SER A 15 8.36 -7.13 -18.27
CA SER A 15 9.78 -7.25 -17.90
C SER A 15 9.94 -8.04 -16.59
N SER A 16 11.07 -8.72 -16.45
CA SER A 16 11.49 -9.43 -15.23
C SER A 16 12.75 -8.82 -14.61
N ARG A 17 13.27 -7.71 -15.13
CA ARG A 17 14.46 -7.02 -14.60
C ARG A 17 14.28 -6.45 -13.19
N VAL A 18 13.07 -6.03 -12.86
CA VAL A 18 12.72 -5.48 -11.55
C VAL A 18 12.14 -6.61 -10.71
N ARG A 19 12.60 -6.74 -9.47
CA ARG A 19 12.27 -7.86 -8.59
C ARG A 19 10.77 -8.03 -8.39
N GLU A 20 10.05 -6.92 -8.26
CA GLU A 20 8.60 -6.86 -8.10
C GLU A 20 7.89 -7.39 -9.36
N TYR A 21 8.38 -7.04 -10.55
CA TYR A 21 7.80 -7.53 -11.81
C TYR A 21 8.11 -9.02 -12.01
N HIS A 22 9.32 -9.46 -11.68
CA HIS A 22 9.68 -10.87 -11.69
C HIS A 22 8.75 -11.69 -10.78
N GLN A 23 8.47 -11.21 -9.56
CA GLN A 23 7.53 -11.87 -8.65
C GLN A 23 6.11 -11.90 -9.18
N GLN A 24 5.65 -10.81 -9.82
CA GLN A 24 4.35 -10.80 -10.47
C GLN A 24 4.28 -11.80 -11.64
N ASN A 25 5.36 -11.92 -12.42
CA ASN A 25 5.46 -12.88 -13.52
C ASN A 25 5.40 -14.33 -13.00
N LEU A 26 6.13 -14.64 -11.91
CA LEU A 26 6.06 -15.95 -11.25
C LEU A 26 4.67 -16.25 -10.68
N ALA A 27 3.96 -15.23 -10.17
CA ALA A 27 2.59 -15.37 -9.69
C ALA A 27 1.61 -15.65 -10.86
N ILE A 28 1.76 -14.96 -11.99
CA ILE A 28 0.97 -15.20 -13.21
C ILE A 28 1.20 -16.63 -13.74
N LEU A 29 2.44 -17.13 -13.68
CA LEU A 29 2.76 -18.50 -14.09
C LEU A 29 2.10 -19.55 -13.18
N ALA A 30 2.10 -19.32 -11.87
CA ALA A 30 1.60 -20.27 -10.89
C ALA A 30 0.07 -20.27 -10.76
N ALA A 31 -0.60 -19.21 -11.23
CA ALA A 31 -2.01 -19.01 -11.02
C ALA A 31 -2.89 -19.98 -11.82
N PRO A 32 -4.04 -20.43 -11.27
CA PRO A 32 -5.03 -21.16 -12.05
C PRO A 32 -5.63 -20.30 -13.17
N ASP A 33 -6.22 -20.94 -14.17
CA ASP A 33 -7.07 -20.25 -15.14
C ASP A 33 -8.23 -19.54 -14.40
N GLY A 34 -8.54 -18.30 -14.79
CA GLY A 34 -9.56 -17.47 -14.17
C GLY A 34 -9.06 -16.54 -13.07
N ALA A 35 -7.77 -16.61 -12.68
CA ALA A 35 -7.21 -15.68 -11.69
C ALA A 35 -7.11 -14.25 -12.23
N ASN A 36 -7.24 -13.26 -11.34
CA ASN A 36 -7.23 -11.85 -11.71
C ASN A 36 -5.92 -11.16 -11.30
N PHE A 37 -5.40 -10.33 -12.19
CA PHE A 37 -4.18 -9.55 -11.99
C PHE A 37 -4.35 -8.12 -12.48
N GLU A 38 -3.64 -7.19 -11.84
CA GLU A 38 -3.55 -5.81 -12.29
C GLU A 38 -2.21 -5.56 -12.97
N ILE A 39 -2.23 -4.99 -14.18
CA ILE A 39 -1.03 -4.65 -14.94
C ILE A 39 -1.11 -3.19 -15.36
N SER A 40 -0.07 -2.41 -15.04
CA SER A 40 -0.02 -0.98 -15.35
C SER A 40 1.11 -0.66 -16.33
N TYR A 41 0.82 0.25 -17.26
CA TYR A 41 1.76 0.77 -18.25
C TYR A 41 1.74 2.29 -18.26
N ASN A 42 2.92 2.92 -18.20
CA ASN A 42 3.04 4.36 -18.43
C ASN A 42 2.75 4.68 -19.91
N ARG A 43 2.12 5.82 -20.18
CA ARG A 43 1.64 6.21 -21.52
C ARG A 43 2.70 6.15 -22.60
N ARG A 44 3.96 6.47 -22.28
CA ARG A 44 5.10 6.40 -23.21
C ARG A 44 5.40 4.99 -23.74
N TRP A 45 4.95 3.95 -23.04
CA TRP A 45 5.15 2.54 -23.41
C TRP A 45 3.92 1.94 -24.08
N ILE A 46 2.91 2.75 -24.39
CA ILE A 46 1.67 2.31 -25.01
C ILE A 46 1.67 2.77 -26.45
N GLN A 47 1.26 1.89 -27.36
CA GLN A 47 1.10 2.24 -28.77
C GLN A 47 0.16 3.46 -28.93
N PRO A 48 0.58 4.51 -29.66
CA PRO A 48 -0.25 5.69 -29.88
C PRO A 48 -1.58 5.33 -30.54
N GLY A 49 -2.68 5.86 -30.00
CA GLY A 49 -4.03 5.63 -30.52
C GLY A 49 -4.60 4.24 -30.20
N LEU A 50 -3.90 3.41 -29.42
CA LEU A 50 -4.42 2.13 -28.98
C LEU A 50 -5.68 2.33 -28.12
N ALA A 51 -6.79 1.77 -28.59
CA ALA A 51 -8.02 1.65 -27.82
C ALA A 51 -8.03 0.28 -27.13
N VAL A 52 -8.18 0.28 -25.81
CA VAL A 52 -8.32 -0.94 -25.01
C VAL A 52 -9.69 -0.94 -24.36
N ALA A 53 -10.44 -2.01 -24.53
CA ALA A 53 -11.79 -2.18 -24.02
C ALA A 53 -11.91 -3.42 -23.12
N VAL A 54 -12.90 -3.38 -22.22
CA VAL A 54 -13.30 -4.57 -21.46
C VAL A 54 -13.82 -5.63 -22.43
N GLY A 55 -13.34 -6.86 -22.26
CA GLY A 55 -13.61 -7.99 -23.14
C GLY A 55 -12.52 -8.27 -24.18
N ASP A 56 -11.55 -7.36 -24.35
CA ASP A 56 -10.46 -7.57 -25.29
C ASP A 56 -9.61 -8.79 -24.91
N GLY A 57 -9.34 -9.63 -25.91
CA GLY A 57 -8.45 -10.77 -25.79
C GLY A 57 -6.99 -10.31 -25.80
N ALA A 58 -6.22 -10.79 -24.83
CA ALA A 58 -4.84 -10.39 -24.64
C ALA A 58 -3.89 -11.59 -24.51
N CYS A 59 -2.64 -11.42 -24.91
CA CYS A 59 -1.55 -12.35 -24.69
C CYS A 59 -0.51 -11.73 -23.76
N ILE A 60 -0.22 -12.39 -22.65
CA ILE A 60 0.87 -12.01 -21.75
C ILE A 60 2.17 -12.55 -22.32
N VAL A 61 3.10 -11.64 -22.57
CA VAL A 61 4.43 -11.96 -23.10
C VAL A 61 5.47 -11.57 -22.06
N PHE A 62 6.36 -12.49 -21.70
CA PHE A 62 7.54 -12.14 -20.92
C PHE A 62 8.66 -11.77 -21.87
N ALA A 63 9.19 -10.56 -21.70
CA ALA A 63 10.32 -10.09 -22.47
C ALA A 63 11.12 -9.07 -21.67
N ASP A 64 12.43 -9.06 -21.88
CA ASP A 64 13.33 -8.15 -21.19
C ASP A 64 14.27 -7.45 -22.16
N SER A 65 14.59 -6.19 -21.86
CA SER A 65 15.52 -5.39 -22.67
C SER A 65 16.87 -6.13 -22.81
N PRO A 66 17.55 -6.09 -23.97
CA PRO A 66 17.25 -5.30 -25.16
C PRO A 66 16.08 -5.78 -26.07
N TYR A 67 15.16 -6.61 -25.58
CA TYR A 67 13.98 -7.16 -26.27
C TYR A 67 14.36 -8.19 -27.32
N ARG A 68 15.23 -9.12 -26.95
CA ARG A 68 15.62 -10.22 -27.83
C ARG A 68 14.80 -11.47 -27.57
N ASP A 69 14.46 -11.73 -26.32
CA ASP A 69 13.69 -12.91 -25.95
C ASP A 69 12.26 -12.54 -25.61
N PHE A 70 11.35 -12.94 -26.49
CA PHE A 70 9.92 -12.78 -26.30
C PHE A 70 9.27 -14.14 -26.13
N GLU A 71 8.69 -14.33 -24.95
CA GLU A 71 8.08 -15.59 -24.58
C GLU A 71 6.59 -15.36 -24.35
N PRO A 72 5.71 -15.69 -25.32
CA PRO A 72 4.27 -15.70 -25.09
C PRO A 72 3.93 -16.78 -24.08
N ILE A 73 3.21 -16.43 -23.01
CA ILE A 73 3.00 -17.28 -21.85
C ILE A 73 1.55 -17.73 -21.75
N ARG A 74 0.63 -16.79 -21.58
CA ARG A 74 -0.79 -17.08 -21.32
C ARG A 74 -1.71 -16.15 -22.09
N TRP A 75 -2.89 -16.67 -22.39
CA TRP A 75 -4.02 -15.84 -22.74
C TRP A 75 -4.53 -15.08 -21.52
N ALA A 76 -5.16 -13.94 -21.76
CA ALA A 76 -5.89 -13.17 -20.79
C ALA A 76 -7.07 -12.46 -21.45
N VAL A 77 -8.01 -12.01 -20.64
CA VAL A 77 -9.11 -11.14 -21.06
C VAL A 77 -9.11 -9.90 -20.19
N VAL A 78 -9.27 -8.73 -20.79
CA VAL A 78 -9.39 -7.47 -20.07
C VAL A 78 -10.75 -7.41 -19.37
N GLU A 79 -10.77 -7.28 -18.05
CA GLU A 79 -12.00 -7.15 -17.25
C GLU A 79 -12.24 -5.73 -16.76
N ARG A 80 -11.16 -4.96 -16.56
CA ARG A 80 -11.23 -3.57 -16.10
C ARG A 80 -10.16 -2.73 -16.82
N VAL A 81 -10.51 -1.50 -17.16
CA VAL A 81 -9.60 -0.52 -17.75
C VAL A 81 -9.71 0.78 -16.96
N ASP A 82 -8.64 1.16 -16.29
CA ASP A 82 -8.51 2.45 -15.61
C ASP A 82 -7.46 3.29 -16.37
N GLU A 83 -7.93 4.26 -17.15
CA GLU A 83 -7.07 5.15 -17.95
C GLU A 83 -6.91 6.51 -17.26
N SER A 84 -5.66 6.96 -17.13
CA SER A 84 -5.31 8.32 -16.73
C SER A 84 -4.44 9.00 -17.79
N THR A 85 -4.14 10.27 -17.59
CA THR A 85 -3.23 11.03 -18.48
C THR A 85 -1.82 10.43 -18.53
N GLU A 86 -1.39 9.73 -17.48
CA GLU A 86 0.00 9.25 -17.32
C GLU A 86 0.16 7.75 -17.54
N LYS A 87 -0.90 6.95 -17.30
CA LYS A 87 -0.84 5.49 -17.36
C LYS A 87 -2.18 4.86 -17.73
N ILE A 88 -2.12 3.62 -18.23
CA ILE A 88 -3.26 2.72 -18.28
C ILE A 88 -3.01 1.58 -17.29
N THR A 89 -4.01 1.30 -16.46
CA THR A 89 -4.04 0.15 -15.56
C THR A 89 -5.13 -0.81 -16.02
N LEU A 90 -4.75 -2.06 -16.29
CA LEU A 90 -5.63 -3.12 -16.76
C LEU A 90 -5.85 -4.14 -15.65
N GLY A 91 -7.10 -4.38 -15.28
CA GLY A 91 -7.50 -5.59 -14.57
C GLY A 91 -7.73 -6.69 -15.58
N ILE A 92 -6.95 -7.76 -15.52
CA ILE A 92 -7.00 -8.88 -16.46
C ILE A 92 -7.35 -10.18 -15.75
N ARG A 93 -8.11 -11.04 -16.43
CA ARG A 93 -8.32 -12.43 -16.04
C ARG A 93 -7.46 -13.35 -16.89
N VAL A 94 -6.57 -14.10 -16.26
CA VAL A 94 -5.66 -15.02 -16.98
C VAL A 94 -6.41 -16.27 -17.43
N GLY A 95 -6.07 -16.76 -18.60
CA GLY A 95 -6.55 -18.02 -19.17
C GLY A 95 -5.41 -19.01 -19.37
N SER A 96 -5.62 -19.97 -20.25
CA SER A 96 -4.69 -21.07 -20.46
C SER A 96 -3.35 -20.62 -21.06
N PHE A 97 -2.33 -21.47 -20.95
CA PHE A 97 -1.04 -21.27 -21.60
C PHE A 97 -1.16 -21.27 -23.12
N THR A 98 -0.42 -20.40 -23.80
CA THR A 98 -0.50 -20.25 -25.25
C THR A 98 0.18 -21.39 -25.99
N LEU A 99 -0.40 -21.82 -27.12
CA LEU A 99 0.23 -22.71 -28.10
C LEU A 99 0.52 -21.95 -29.41
N GLY A 100 1.42 -22.49 -30.23
CA GLY A 100 1.74 -21.94 -31.55
C GLY A 100 2.64 -20.69 -31.48
N THR A 101 3.52 -20.61 -30.48
CA THR A 101 4.34 -19.43 -30.20
C THR A 101 5.56 -19.30 -31.11
N GLU A 102 6.00 -20.38 -31.74
CA GLU A 102 7.24 -20.46 -32.54
C GLU A 102 7.33 -19.34 -33.58
N ARG A 103 6.29 -19.21 -34.42
CA ARG A 103 6.23 -18.20 -35.48
C ARG A 103 6.35 -16.77 -34.96
N LEU A 104 5.70 -16.51 -33.82
CA LEU A 104 5.72 -15.20 -33.18
C LEU A 104 7.10 -14.89 -32.61
N THR A 105 7.66 -15.83 -31.83
CA THR A 105 8.97 -15.67 -31.22
C THR A 105 10.07 -15.55 -32.27
N GLU A 106 10.02 -16.31 -33.36
CA GLU A 106 10.96 -16.19 -34.49
C GLU A 106 10.87 -14.82 -35.17
N GLN A 107 9.66 -14.37 -35.49
CA GLN A 107 9.46 -13.06 -36.13
C GLN A 107 9.96 -11.93 -35.24
N TRP A 108 9.58 -11.93 -33.96
CA TRP A 108 9.96 -10.86 -33.04
C TRP A 108 11.45 -10.88 -32.71
N ARG A 109 12.10 -12.05 -32.66
CA ARG A 109 13.56 -12.16 -32.58
C ARG A 109 14.25 -11.57 -33.80
N ALA A 110 13.78 -11.91 -35.01
CA ALA A 110 14.35 -11.38 -36.25
C ALA A 110 14.24 -9.85 -36.32
N ASP A 111 13.09 -9.30 -35.93
CA ASP A 111 12.89 -7.84 -35.87
C ASP A 111 13.82 -7.18 -34.85
N ALA A 112 13.99 -7.78 -33.66
CA ALA A 112 14.88 -7.28 -32.62
C ALA A 112 16.37 -7.33 -33.00
N ASP A 113 16.80 -8.41 -33.66
CA ASP A 113 18.17 -8.55 -34.16
C ASP A 113 18.43 -7.52 -35.27
N ALA A 114 17.48 -7.31 -36.19
CA ALA A 114 17.59 -6.28 -37.22
C ALA A 114 17.66 -4.86 -36.63
N ASP A 115 16.87 -4.55 -35.60
CA ASP A 115 16.92 -3.27 -34.90
C ASP A 115 18.27 -3.06 -34.20
N TYR A 116 18.82 -4.12 -33.60
CA TYR A 116 20.12 -4.09 -32.95
C TYR A 116 21.26 -3.87 -33.94
N ASP A 117 21.26 -4.63 -35.05
CA ASP A 117 22.28 -4.53 -36.10
C ASP A 117 22.25 -3.16 -36.78
N ALA A 118 21.07 -2.55 -36.91
CA ALA A 118 20.89 -1.20 -37.41
C ALA A 118 21.21 -0.10 -36.35
N GLY A 119 21.53 -0.47 -35.11
CA GLY A 119 21.84 0.47 -34.03
C GLY A 119 20.69 1.40 -33.66
N ARG A 120 19.44 0.95 -33.82
CA ARG A 120 18.26 1.79 -33.58
C ARG A 120 18.12 2.11 -32.09
N LYS A 121 17.73 3.34 -31.80
CA LYS A 121 17.36 3.76 -30.44
C LYS A 121 16.03 3.12 -30.04
N GLU A 122 15.79 3.01 -28.74
CA GLU A 122 14.61 2.35 -28.16
C GLU A 122 13.27 2.81 -28.78
N THR A 123 13.15 4.10 -29.11
CA THR A 123 11.94 4.69 -29.72
C THR A 123 11.76 4.35 -31.20
N ASP A 124 12.83 3.96 -31.87
CA ASP A 124 12.89 3.73 -33.33
C ASP A 124 12.90 2.23 -33.66
N LYS A 125 12.86 1.38 -32.63
CA LYS A 125 12.69 -0.06 -32.77
C LYS A 125 11.36 -0.37 -33.41
N THR A 126 11.29 -1.50 -34.10
CA THR A 126 10.10 -2.03 -34.75
C THR A 126 8.95 -2.22 -33.74
N ARG A 127 9.26 -2.60 -32.50
CA ARG A 127 8.30 -2.69 -31.39
C ARG A 127 8.81 -1.95 -30.15
N PRO A 128 8.56 -0.65 -30.03
CA PRO A 128 9.04 0.17 -28.92
C PRO A 128 8.07 0.15 -27.71
N TYR A 129 6.91 -0.48 -27.83
CA TYR A 129 5.81 -0.44 -26.86
C TYR A 129 5.67 -1.76 -26.08
N PHE A 130 5.17 -1.68 -24.85
CA PHE A 130 4.83 -2.86 -24.02
C PHE A 130 3.35 -3.19 -24.00
N LEU A 131 2.52 -2.27 -24.51
CA LEU A 131 1.10 -2.46 -24.69
C LEU A 131 0.75 -2.02 -26.12
N PHE A 132 0.38 -2.99 -26.96
CA PHE A 132 0.11 -2.78 -28.38
C PHE A 132 -0.83 -3.86 -28.92
N SER A 133 -1.47 -3.58 -30.05
CA SER A 133 -2.28 -4.57 -30.78
C SER A 133 -1.60 -4.98 -32.08
N GLU A 134 -1.58 -6.28 -32.37
CA GLU A 134 -1.11 -6.83 -33.64
C GLU A 134 -2.02 -8.00 -34.08
N PRO A 135 -2.11 -8.32 -35.38
CA PRO A 135 -2.83 -9.50 -35.85
C PRO A 135 -2.30 -10.78 -35.19
N ASN A 136 -3.19 -11.68 -34.78
CA ASN A 136 -2.78 -12.95 -34.18
C ASN A 136 -1.93 -13.77 -35.17
N PRO A 137 -0.65 -14.03 -34.89
CA PRO A 137 0.27 -14.72 -35.81
C PRO A 137 0.08 -16.25 -35.84
N GLY A 138 -0.90 -16.78 -35.10
CA GLY A 138 -1.17 -18.22 -34.98
C GLY A 138 -1.21 -18.73 -33.54
N LEU A 139 -1.19 -17.84 -32.55
CA LEU A 139 -1.42 -18.19 -31.16
C LEU A 139 -2.81 -18.80 -31.02
N ARG A 140 -2.91 -19.89 -30.27
CA ARG A 140 -4.20 -20.55 -29.99
C ARG A 140 -4.31 -20.99 -28.55
N ASN A 141 -5.55 -21.23 -28.12
CA ASN A 141 -5.82 -21.91 -26.86
C ASN A 141 -5.58 -23.42 -27.02
N PRO A 142 -5.18 -24.12 -25.95
CA PRO A 142 -5.17 -25.57 -25.91
C PRO A 142 -6.60 -26.12 -25.91
N ASN A 143 -6.80 -27.21 -26.66
CA ASN A 143 -8.08 -27.91 -26.77
C ASN A 143 -8.06 -29.17 -25.91
N GLY A 144 -8.17 -28.98 -24.59
CA GLY A 144 -8.22 -30.06 -23.61
C GLY A 144 -6.97 -30.17 -22.74
N TRP A 145 -7.01 -31.12 -21.81
CA TRP A 145 -6.05 -31.21 -20.71
C TRP A 145 -4.64 -31.58 -21.18
N ASP A 146 -4.51 -32.50 -22.13
CA ASP A 146 -3.22 -32.92 -22.67
C ASP A 146 -2.50 -31.78 -23.38
N GLU A 147 -3.22 -31.00 -24.20
CA GLU A 147 -2.69 -29.81 -24.86
C GLU A 147 -2.33 -28.72 -23.84
N ALA A 148 -3.13 -28.54 -22.78
CA ALA A 148 -2.84 -27.56 -21.73
C ALA A 148 -1.59 -27.93 -20.91
N SER A 149 -1.39 -29.22 -20.65
CA SER A 149 -0.19 -29.74 -20.00
C SER A 149 1.03 -29.69 -20.91
N ALA A 150 0.87 -29.90 -22.22
CA ALA A 150 1.93 -29.70 -23.22
C ALA A 150 2.32 -28.22 -23.34
N ALA A 151 1.34 -27.31 -23.39
CA ALA A 151 1.58 -25.87 -23.44
C ALA A 151 2.36 -25.37 -22.22
N TRP A 152 2.00 -25.85 -21.02
CA TRP A 152 2.76 -25.55 -19.81
C TRP A 152 4.21 -26.05 -19.88
N ARG A 153 4.43 -27.30 -20.31
CA ARG A 153 5.79 -27.87 -20.46
C ARG A 153 6.63 -27.09 -21.46
N ASP A 154 6.03 -26.64 -22.56
CA ASP A 154 6.69 -25.80 -23.57
C ASP A 154 7.09 -24.44 -23.00
N VAL A 155 6.13 -23.72 -22.37
CA VAL A 155 6.39 -22.43 -21.70
C VAL A 155 7.54 -22.57 -20.69
N ARG A 156 7.50 -23.61 -19.85
CA ARG A 156 8.57 -23.91 -18.91
C ARG A 156 9.92 -24.10 -19.59
N SER A 157 9.99 -24.93 -20.64
CA SER A 157 11.23 -25.17 -21.38
C SER A 157 11.79 -23.91 -22.04
N ARG A 158 10.93 -22.97 -22.46
CA ARG A 158 11.36 -21.68 -22.99
C ARG A 158 11.91 -20.76 -21.88
N LEU A 159 11.23 -20.70 -20.74
CA LEU A 159 11.70 -19.92 -19.59
C LEU A 159 12.97 -20.46 -18.96
N ASP A 160 13.18 -21.78 -18.93
CA ASP A 160 14.43 -22.41 -18.46
C ASP A 160 15.65 -21.99 -19.32
N ARG A 161 15.42 -21.67 -20.60
CA ARG A 161 16.46 -21.17 -21.51
C ARG A 161 16.64 -19.66 -21.43
N ASN A 162 15.75 -18.97 -20.71
CA ASN A 162 15.77 -17.54 -20.57
C ASN A 162 16.59 -17.15 -19.33
N GLY A 163 17.76 -16.55 -19.54
CA GLY A 163 18.68 -16.18 -18.46
C GLY A 163 18.11 -15.24 -17.40
N PHE A 164 17.02 -14.52 -17.67
CA PHE A 164 16.35 -13.68 -16.66
C PHE A 164 15.58 -14.47 -15.60
N PHE A 165 15.26 -15.73 -15.89
CA PHE A 165 14.65 -16.64 -14.94
C PHE A 165 15.64 -17.68 -14.40
N ASP A 166 16.94 -17.47 -14.60
CA ASP A 166 17.96 -18.36 -14.06
C ASP A 166 17.83 -18.49 -12.53
N GLY A 167 17.93 -19.73 -12.04
CA GLY A 167 17.69 -20.09 -10.65
C GLY A 167 16.23 -20.01 -10.17
N SER A 168 15.27 -19.67 -11.05
CA SER A 168 13.85 -19.66 -10.71
C SER A 168 13.29 -21.08 -10.63
N ARG A 169 12.32 -21.31 -9.73
CA ARG A 169 11.63 -22.61 -9.62
C ARG A 169 10.20 -22.49 -10.10
N PHE A 170 9.90 -23.17 -11.19
CA PHE A 170 8.56 -23.20 -11.77
C PHE A 170 7.74 -24.35 -11.23
N ALA A 171 6.53 -24.04 -10.79
CA ALA A 171 5.53 -25.04 -10.43
C ALA A 171 4.14 -24.55 -10.77
N ARG A 172 3.28 -25.51 -11.14
CA ARG A 172 1.84 -25.28 -11.37
C ARG A 172 1.05 -26.33 -10.60
N LEU A 173 -0.07 -25.92 -10.00
CA LEU A 173 -1.05 -26.86 -9.47
C LEU A 173 -1.73 -27.60 -10.63
N SER A 174 -1.54 -28.92 -10.73
CA SER A 174 -2.12 -29.72 -11.80
C SER A 174 -3.49 -30.24 -11.43
N ARG A 175 -3.67 -30.69 -10.18
CA ARG A 175 -4.97 -31.11 -9.62
C ARG A 175 -4.93 -31.20 -8.10
N VAL A 176 -6.11 -31.19 -7.50
CA VAL A 176 -6.33 -31.55 -6.09
C VAL A 176 -7.30 -32.72 -6.06
N GLU A 177 -7.03 -33.73 -5.23
CA GLU A 177 -7.91 -34.90 -5.08
C GLU A 177 -8.08 -35.31 -3.62
N THR A 178 -9.17 -36.00 -3.31
CA THR A 178 -9.38 -36.63 -1.99
C THR A 178 -8.55 -37.91 -1.83
N VAL A 179 -8.57 -38.52 -0.65
CA VAL A 179 -7.90 -39.83 -0.42
C VAL A 179 -8.47 -40.93 -1.30
N GLU A 180 -9.75 -40.84 -1.67
CA GLU A 180 -10.44 -41.76 -2.58
C GLU A 180 -10.09 -41.51 -4.06
N GLY A 181 -9.27 -40.51 -4.36
CA GLY A 181 -8.86 -40.16 -5.73
C GLY A 181 -9.90 -39.35 -6.51
N LEU A 182 -10.86 -38.72 -5.83
CA LEU A 182 -11.86 -37.87 -6.46
C LEU A 182 -11.30 -36.46 -6.68
N PRO A 183 -11.38 -35.89 -7.90
CA PRO A 183 -10.87 -34.56 -8.18
C PRO A 183 -11.71 -33.48 -7.49
N ILE A 184 -11.04 -32.42 -7.05
CA ILE A 184 -11.66 -31.24 -6.43
C ILE A 184 -11.40 -30.04 -7.32
N GLU A 185 -12.49 -29.43 -7.78
CA GLU A 185 -12.43 -28.22 -8.59
C GLU A 185 -11.94 -27.03 -7.76
N PRO A 186 -11.27 -26.03 -8.37
CA PRO A 186 -10.92 -24.79 -7.71
C PRO A 186 -12.15 -24.11 -7.08
N GLY A 187 -12.06 -23.71 -5.82
CA GLY A 187 -13.19 -23.17 -5.05
C GLY A 187 -14.21 -24.22 -4.59
N GLY A 188 -13.91 -25.52 -4.80
CA GLY A 188 -14.76 -26.63 -4.39
C GLY A 188 -15.00 -26.71 -2.89
N THR A 189 -16.08 -27.38 -2.51
CA THR A 189 -16.47 -27.55 -1.11
C THR A 189 -15.98 -28.89 -0.55
N VAL A 190 -15.40 -28.87 0.64
CA VAL A 190 -14.86 -30.05 1.35
C VAL A 190 -15.33 -30.07 2.79
N GLN A 191 -15.36 -31.25 3.43
CA GLN A 191 -15.68 -31.35 4.86
C GLN A 191 -14.43 -31.05 5.71
N VAL A 192 -14.62 -30.43 6.88
CA VAL A 192 -13.54 -30.29 7.86
C VAL A 192 -13.04 -31.68 8.29
N GLY A 193 -11.72 -31.83 8.41
CA GLY A 193 -11.04 -33.11 8.68
C GLY A 193 -10.67 -33.89 7.41
N THR A 194 -11.18 -33.50 6.23
CA THR A 194 -10.88 -34.18 4.97
C THR A 194 -9.39 -34.09 4.64
N ARG A 195 -8.85 -35.25 4.24
CA ARG A 195 -7.47 -35.41 3.77
C ARG A 195 -7.44 -35.29 2.25
N LEU A 196 -6.48 -34.53 1.75
CA LEU A 196 -6.36 -34.13 0.35
C LEU A 196 -4.94 -34.36 -0.15
N PHE A 197 -4.82 -34.55 -1.46
CA PHE A 197 -3.54 -34.56 -2.16
C PHE A 197 -3.52 -33.46 -3.21
N ALA A 198 -2.58 -32.52 -3.04
CA ALA A 198 -2.28 -31.55 -4.08
C ALA A 198 -1.15 -32.08 -4.96
N HIS A 199 -1.39 -32.11 -6.27
CA HIS A 199 -0.42 -32.52 -7.27
C HIS A 199 0.15 -31.27 -7.96
N LEU A 200 1.46 -31.19 -8.02
CA LEU A 200 2.20 -30.11 -8.66
C LEU A 200 2.99 -30.67 -9.83
N ASP A 201 2.97 -29.94 -10.95
CA ASP A 201 3.94 -30.12 -12.02
C ASP A 201 5.14 -29.21 -11.71
N ILE A 202 6.35 -29.77 -11.58
CA ILE A 202 7.59 -29.04 -11.23
C ILE A 202 8.65 -29.15 -12.33
N ALA A 203 9.58 -28.20 -12.38
CA ALA A 203 10.73 -28.24 -13.27
C ALA A 203 11.87 -29.09 -12.68
N ALA A 204 12.40 -30.05 -13.46
CA ALA A 204 13.50 -30.93 -13.04
C ALA A 204 14.82 -30.18 -12.79
N ALA A 205 15.08 -29.13 -13.57
CA ALA A 205 16.34 -28.38 -13.52
C ALA A 205 16.54 -27.60 -12.20
N ALA A 206 15.46 -27.36 -11.45
CA ALA A 206 15.50 -26.63 -10.18
C ALA A 206 14.54 -27.26 -9.16
N LYS A 207 14.70 -28.57 -8.94
CA LYS A 207 13.90 -29.32 -7.96
C LYS A 207 13.87 -28.59 -6.60
N PRO A 208 12.70 -28.36 -6.01
CA PRO A 208 12.63 -27.75 -4.68
C PRO A 208 13.22 -28.71 -3.64
N GLU A 209 13.96 -28.16 -2.68
CA GLU A 209 14.49 -28.94 -1.54
C GLU A 209 13.36 -29.32 -0.57
N ALA A 210 12.40 -28.41 -0.40
CA ALA A 210 11.22 -28.61 0.41
C ALA A 210 10.04 -27.78 -0.14
N ILE A 211 8.84 -28.20 0.22
CA ILE A 211 7.61 -27.43 -0.02
C ILE A 211 7.04 -27.10 1.35
N VAL A 212 6.87 -25.81 1.63
CA VAL A 212 6.27 -25.30 2.88
C VAL A 212 4.88 -24.78 2.57
N ILE A 213 3.91 -25.15 3.39
CA ILE A 213 2.53 -24.72 3.24
C ILE A 213 2.27 -23.47 4.07
N GLU A 214 1.49 -22.54 3.53
CA GLU A 214 1.02 -21.34 4.22
C GLU A 214 -0.49 -21.24 4.03
N SER A 215 -1.25 -21.35 5.12
CA SER A 215 -2.72 -21.28 5.09
C SER A 215 -3.24 -19.90 5.47
N THR A 216 -4.31 -19.48 4.82
CA THR A 216 -5.07 -18.26 5.12
C THR A 216 -6.55 -18.63 5.20
N PRO A 217 -7.21 -18.51 6.37
CA PRO A 217 -6.66 -18.11 7.67
C PRO A 217 -5.56 -19.06 8.18
N SER A 218 -4.68 -18.56 9.06
CA SER A 218 -3.60 -19.38 9.63
C SER A 218 -4.18 -20.60 10.37
N GLY A 219 -3.60 -21.77 10.13
CA GLY A 219 -4.06 -23.03 10.73
C GLY A 219 -5.30 -23.63 10.05
N TRP A 220 -5.81 -23.03 8.97
CA TRP A 220 -6.98 -23.55 8.25
C TRP A 220 -6.72 -24.94 7.64
N ALA A 221 -5.50 -25.20 7.19
CA ALA A 221 -5.04 -26.50 6.75
C ALA A 221 -3.59 -26.74 7.15
N GLN A 222 -3.23 -28.02 7.30
CA GLN A 222 -1.90 -28.48 7.68
C GLN A 222 -1.40 -29.61 6.76
N LEU A 223 -0.12 -29.94 6.92
CA LEU A 223 0.50 -31.08 6.25
C LEU A 223 0.09 -32.37 6.99
N ASP A 224 -0.29 -33.40 6.23
CA ASP A 224 -0.74 -34.69 6.80
C ASP A 224 0.10 -35.86 6.26
N GLY A 225 1.42 -35.73 6.40
CA GLY A 225 2.38 -36.76 6.00
C GLY A 225 3.58 -36.20 5.25
N GLU A 226 4.42 -37.08 4.71
CA GLU A 226 5.62 -36.69 3.96
C GLU A 226 5.29 -36.22 2.54
N ILE A 227 5.97 -35.16 2.09
CA ILE A 227 5.87 -34.64 0.74
C ILE A 227 6.72 -35.52 -0.18
N THR A 228 6.11 -36.02 -1.26
CA THR A 228 6.85 -36.77 -2.28
C THR A 228 7.23 -35.83 -3.42
N ILE A 229 8.53 -35.70 -3.70
CA ILE A 229 9.04 -34.85 -4.79
C ILE A 229 9.81 -35.73 -5.77
N ASN A 230 9.26 -35.89 -6.97
CA ASN A 230 9.88 -36.57 -8.10
C ASN A 230 10.62 -35.55 -8.99
N ASP A 231 11.06 -35.96 -10.18
CA ASP A 231 11.82 -35.07 -11.08
C ASP A 231 10.91 -34.04 -11.77
N ASP A 232 9.67 -34.40 -12.08
CA ASP A 232 8.72 -33.57 -12.83
C ASP A 232 7.41 -33.27 -12.07
N SER A 233 7.24 -33.89 -10.90
CA SER A 233 6.00 -33.84 -10.15
C SER A 233 6.25 -33.83 -8.64
N ALA A 234 5.35 -33.18 -7.88
CA ALA A 234 5.32 -33.29 -6.43
C ALA A 234 3.90 -33.57 -5.94
N ARG A 235 3.81 -34.39 -4.89
CA ARG A 235 2.55 -34.72 -4.21
C ARG A 235 2.61 -34.25 -2.76
N VAL A 236 1.70 -33.35 -2.41
CA VAL A 236 1.64 -32.72 -1.08
C VAL A 236 0.39 -33.24 -0.35
N PRO A 237 0.55 -34.03 0.73
CA PRO A 237 -0.57 -34.45 1.56
C PRO A 237 -1.01 -33.32 2.49
N LEU A 238 -2.31 -33.03 2.50
CA LEU A 238 -2.92 -31.92 3.21
C LEU A 238 -4.12 -32.40 4.03
N GLN A 239 -4.39 -31.75 5.15
CA GLN A 239 -5.62 -31.94 5.92
C GLN A 239 -6.24 -30.58 6.25
N VAL A 240 -7.55 -30.45 5.98
CA VAL A 240 -8.32 -29.24 6.29
C VAL A 240 -8.82 -29.31 7.73
N LEU A 241 -8.55 -28.28 8.52
CA LEU A 241 -8.77 -28.27 9.97
C LEU A 241 -9.88 -27.32 10.42
N ALA A 242 -10.18 -26.29 9.63
CA ALA A 242 -11.16 -25.27 9.99
C ALA A 242 -12.20 -25.08 8.88
N SER A 243 -13.41 -24.67 9.26
CA SER A 243 -14.49 -24.33 8.33
C SER A 243 -14.31 -22.94 7.71
N GLY A 244 -15.01 -22.68 6.62
CA GLY A 244 -15.00 -21.45 5.85
C GLY A 244 -14.08 -21.49 4.64
N ASN A 245 -14.03 -20.35 3.93
CA ASN A 245 -13.16 -20.17 2.78
C ASN A 245 -11.69 -20.12 3.22
N GLY A 246 -10.88 -21.00 2.64
CA GLY A 246 -9.45 -21.05 2.89
C GLY A 246 -8.65 -20.99 1.60
N THR A 247 -7.48 -20.38 1.69
CA THR A 247 -6.45 -20.44 0.66
C THR A 247 -5.18 -21.03 1.24
N LEU A 248 -4.63 -22.04 0.57
CA LEU A 248 -3.37 -22.66 0.92
C LEU A 248 -2.34 -22.38 -0.18
N ARG A 249 -1.24 -21.72 0.18
CA ARG A 249 -0.11 -21.42 -0.70
C ARG A 249 1.01 -22.42 -0.48
N LEU A 250 1.60 -22.87 -1.58
CA LEU A 250 2.70 -23.83 -1.61
C LEU A 250 4.00 -23.07 -1.94
N ASN A 251 4.84 -22.88 -0.93
CA ASN A 251 6.11 -22.17 -1.05
C ASN A 251 7.25 -23.17 -1.33
N LEU A 252 7.89 -23.02 -2.49
CA LEU A 252 9.05 -23.83 -2.89
C LEU A 252 10.33 -23.26 -2.25
N MET A 253 11.06 -24.09 -1.50
CA MET A 253 12.30 -23.73 -0.80
C MET A 253 13.54 -24.14 -1.63
N PRO A 254 14.72 -23.51 -1.43
CA PRO A 254 15.08 -22.53 -0.38
C PRO A 254 14.73 -21.07 -0.67
N GLU A 255 14.46 -20.70 -1.93
CA GLU A 255 14.25 -19.30 -2.33
C GLU A 255 12.79 -19.04 -2.77
N PRO A 256 11.84 -18.85 -1.84
CA PRO A 256 10.43 -18.69 -2.19
C PRO A 256 10.16 -17.40 -2.96
N MET A 257 11.06 -16.41 -2.92
CA MET A 257 10.92 -15.14 -3.67
C MET A 257 11.34 -15.26 -5.15
N ARG A 258 12.04 -16.35 -5.52
CA ARG A 258 12.41 -16.70 -6.90
C ARG A 258 11.64 -17.92 -7.41
N SER A 259 10.57 -18.27 -6.73
CA SER A 259 9.83 -19.50 -7.02
C SER A 259 8.35 -19.20 -7.21
N CYS A 260 7.72 -19.94 -8.10
CA CYS A 260 6.27 -19.98 -8.23
C CYS A 260 5.64 -20.37 -6.88
N ARG A 261 4.46 -19.83 -6.59
CA ARG A 261 3.71 -20.14 -5.37
C ARG A 261 2.30 -20.59 -5.72
N PRO A 262 2.12 -21.85 -6.17
CA PRO A 262 0.80 -22.38 -6.46
C PRO A 262 -0.13 -22.22 -5.24
N ALA A 263 -1.37 -21.83 -5.50
CA ALA A 263 -2.37 -21.63 -4.47
C ALA A 263 -3.57 -22.53 -4.71
N ILE A 264 -4.13 -23.05 -3.63
CA ILE A 264 -5.33 -23.88 -3.59
C ILE A 264 -6.38 -23.09 -2.82
N THR A 265 -7.53 -22.84 -3.44
CA THR A 265 -8.66 -22.17 -2.79
C THR A 265 -9.81 -23.16 -2.67
N LEU A 266 -10.33 -23.33 -1.47
CA LEU A 266 -11.41 -24.27 -1.15
C LEU A 266 -12.34 -23.66 -0.11
N ASN A 267 -13.57 -24.17 -0.05
CA ASN A 267 -14.52 -23.85 1.02
C ASN A 267 -14.72 -25.08 1.91
N ALA A 268 -14.46 -24.95 3.21
CA ALA A 268 -14.65 -26.05 4.14
C ALA A 268 -15.96 -25.92 4.92
N ILE A 269 -16.77 -26.97 4.94
CA ILE A 269 -18.01 -27.04 5.71
C ILE A 269 -17.85 -28.00 6.89
N SER A 270 -18.57 -27.75 7.97
CA SER A 270 -18.64 -28.65 9.11
C SER A 270 -20.09 -29.11 9.27
N ASP A 271 -20.30 -30.42 9.36
CA ASP A 271 -21.62 -31.01 9.61
C ASP A 271 -22.12 -30.74 11.05
N VAL A 272 -21.26 -30.19 11.92
CA VAL A 272 -21.64 -29.88 13.30
C VAL A 272 -22.06 -28.42 13.42
N ALA A 273 -23.38 -28.21 13.52
CA ALA A 273 -23.94 -26.99 14.09
C ALA A 273 -23.62 -26.93 15.59
N THR A 274 -22.37 -26.66 15.95
CA THR A 274 -21.99 -26.34 17.32
C THR A 274 -21.27 -25.01 17.35
N SER A 275 -22.06 -24.01 17.72
CA SER A 275 -21.64 -23.00 18.68
C SER A 275 -20.95 -23.70 19.86
N THR A 276 -19.65 -23.87 19.77
CA THR A 276 -18.77 -23.99 20.92
C THR A 276 -17.63 -23.04 20.68
N ALA A 277 -17.82 -21.81 21.16
CA ALA A 277 -16.73 -20.92 21.48
C ALA A 277 -15.81 -21.66 22.46
N SER A 278 -14.78 -22.31 21.92
CA SER A 278 -13.59 -22.59 22.70
C SER A 278 -13.03 -21.24 23.12
N SER A 279 -12.90 -21.04 24.43
CA SER A 279 -12.22 -19.87 24.99
C SER A 279 -10.92 -19.64 24.20
N PRO A 280 -10.72 -18.45 23.60
CA PRO A 280 -9.57 -18.22 22.76
C PRO A 280 -8.33 -18.42 23.62
N SER A 281 -7.46 -19.33 23.19
CA SER A 281 -6.04 -19.25 23.50
C SER A 281 -5.64 -17.78 23.36
N SER A 282 -5.14 -17.15 24.43
CA SER A 282 -4.80 -15.73 24.46
C SER A 282 -4.06 -15.35 23.19
N VAL A 283 -4.70 -14.58 22.31
CA VAL A 283 -4.07 -14.07 21.11
C VAL A 283 -3.01 -13.09 21.59
N ASP A 284 -1.76 -13.29 21.21
CA ASP A 284 -0.71 -12.36 21.59
C ASP A 284 -0.93 -11.01 20.88
N ALA A 285 -0.59 -9.91 21.56
CA ALA A 285 -0.72 -8.56 21.01
C ALA A 285 0.00 -8.44 19.64
N ALA A 286 1.11 -9.17 19.46
CA ALA A 286 1.87 -9.21 18.22
C ALA A 286 1.08 -9.76 17.02
N SER A 287 0.22 -10.76 17.22
CA SER A 287 -0.64 -11.29 16.16
C SER A 287 -1.80 -10.34 15.84
N VAL A 288 -2.34 -9.65 16.83
CA VAL A 288 -3.34 -8.59 16.62
C VAL A 288 -2.73 -7.42 15.84
N HIS A 289 -1.47 -7.02 16.13
CA HIS A 289 -0.75 -6.01 15.37
C HIS A 289 -0.57 -6.36 13.90
N ARG A 290 -0.21 -7.62 13.63
CA ARG A 290 -0.07 -8.12 12.24
C ARG A 290 -1.41 -8.08 11.51
N LEU A 291 -2.50 -8.41 12.21
CA LEU A 291 -3.85 -8.33 11.67
C LEU A 291 -4.25 -6.88 11.36
N VAL A 292 -4.04 -5.95 12.29
CA VAL A 292 -4.31 -4.50 12.09
C VAL A 292 -3.54 -3.99 10.89
N THR A 293 -2.23 -4.27 10.82
CA THR A 293 -1.38 -3.85 9.69
C THR A 293 -1.85 -4.44 8.36
N ALA A 294 -2.30 -5.71 8.35
CA ALA A 294 -2.82 -6.34 7.15
C ALA A 294 -4.15 -5.73 6.70
N LEU A 295 -5.04 -5.44 7.66
CA LEU A 295 -6.33 -4.80 7.42
C LEU A 295 -6.14 -3.36 6.92
N GLU A 296 -5.25 -2.56 7.51
CA GLU A 296 -4.92 -1.20 7.05
C GLU A 296 -4.38 -1.17 5.61
N ARG A 297 -3.66 -2.21 5.19
CA ARG A 297 -3.14 -2.31 3.81
C ARG A 297 -4.18 -2.74 2.78
N THR A 298 -5.21 -3.46 3.22
CA THR A 298 -6.16 -4.13 2.31
C THR A 298 -7.53 -3.48 2.30
N SER A 299 -7.82 -2.63 3.27
CA SER A 299 -9.14 -2.03 3.44
C SER A 299 -9.05 -0.50 3.43
N ALA A 300 -9.94 0.14 2.67
CA ALA A 300 -10.15 1.58 2.67
C ALA A 300 -11.31 1.93 3.61
N LEU A 301 -11.22 1.54 4.87
CA LEU A 301 -12.23 1.85 5.88
C LEU A 301 -12.08 3.29 6.38
N ALA A 302 -13.22 3.95 6.62
CA ALA A 302 -13.25 5.24 7.29
C ALA A 302 -12.86 5.11 8.77
N ASP A 303 -12.39 6.21 9.37
CA ASP A 303 -11.90 6.19 10.76
C ASP A 303 -12.97 5.74 11.76
N ASP A 304 -14.25 6.09 11.57
CA ASP A 304 -15.36 5.60 12.42
C ASP A 304 -15.51 4.07 12.40
N ALA A 305 -15.41 3.46 11.23
CA ALA A 305 -15.48 2.00 11.11
C ALA A 305 -14.23 1.33 11.73
N TRP A 306 -13.08 1.96 11.63
CA TRP A 306 -11.86 1.53 12.30
C TRP A 306 -11.96 1.59 13.82
N ILE A 307 -12.53 2.67 14.36
CA ILE A 307 -12.77 2.84 15.80
C ILE A 307 -13.63 1.70 16.32
N ASP A 308 -14.75 1.39 15.65
CA ASP A 308 -15.65 0.32 16.06
C ASP A 308 -14.94 -1.05 16.06
N ILE A 309 -14.18 -1.36 15.01
CA ILE A 309 -13.41 -2.62 14.92
C ILE A 309 -12.34 -2.70 16.02
N LEU A 310 -11.61 -1.62 16.26
CA LEU A 310 -10.57 -1.56 17.29
C LEU A 310 -11.16 -1.75 18.69
N GLN A 311 -12.24 -1.03 19.02
CA GLN A 311 -12.87 -1.07 20.34
C GLN A 311 -13.60 -2.38 20.62
N GLN A 312 -14.37 -2.90 19.66
CA GLN A 312 -15.25 -4.05 19.88
C GLN A 312 -14.54 -5.39 19.73
N HIS A 313 -13.47 -5.44 18.93
CA HIS A 313 -12.84 -6.71 18.56
C HIS A 313 -11.34 -6.73 18.87
N LEU A 314 -10.56 -5.77 18.36
CA LEU A 314 -9.10 -5.92 18.36
C LEU A 314 -8.46 -5.64 19.73
N ILE A 315 -8.90 -4.61 20.46
CA ILE A 315 -8.39 -4.31 21.81
C ILE A 315 -8.80 -5.42 22.81
N PRO A 316 -10.05 -5.90 22.85
CA PRO A 316 -10.41 -7.06 23.67
C PRO A 316 -9.60 -8.33 23.35
N MET A 317 -9.21 -8.51 22.09
CA MET A 317 -8.39 -9.65 21.65
C MET A 317 -6.90 -9.51 21.98
N GLY A 318 -6.33 -8.31 21.87
CA GLY A 318 -4.89 -8.06 22.03
C GLY A 318 -4.45 -7.73 23.44
N GLY A 319 -5.40 -7.58 24.38
CA GLY A 319 -5.15 -6.88 25.65
C GLY A 319 -5.02 -5.38 25.40
N GLU A 320 -5.06 -4.57 26.47
CA GLU A 320 -4.86 -3.11 26.41
C GLU A 320 -3.39 -2.76 26.06
N ASP A 321 -2.92 -3.24 24.90
CA ASP A 321 -1.58 -3.00 24.37
C ASP A 321 -1.46 -1.55 23.88
N ASP A 322 -0.40 -0.88 24.31
CA ASP A 322 -0.16 0.55 24.07
C ASP A 322 -0.16 0.93 22.59
N ARG A 323 0.24 0.04 21.68
CA ARG A 323 0.23 0.34 20.24
C ARG A 323 -1.19 0.28 19.66
N LEU A 324 -2.04 -0.63 20.15
CA LEU A 324 -3.45 -0.68 19.73
C LEU A 324 -4.21 0.53 20.26
N LEU A 325 -3.94 0.90 21.52
CA LEU A 325 -4.49 2.11 22.14
C LEU A 325 -4.02 3.39 21.42
N LEU A 326 -2.76 3.43 20.98
CA LEU A 326 -2.23 4.55 20.20
C LEU A 326 -2.92 4.66 18.83
N ASN A 327 -3.09 3.54 18.11
CA ASN A 327 -3.82 3.54 16.83
C ASN A 327 -5.27 4.01 17.04
N LEU A 328 -5.96 3.48 18.05
CA LEU A 328 -7.31 3.95 18.40
C LEU A 328 -7.33 5.46 18.68
N ALA A 329 -6.37 5.98 19.46
CA ALA A 329 -6.28 7.39 19.79
C ALA A 329 -6.13 8.28 18.53
N GLU A 330 -5.30 7.87 17.56
CA GLU A 330 -5.12 8.55 16.29
C GLU A 330 -6.41 8.58 15.46
N ARG A 331 -7.09 7.44 15.36
CA ARG A 331 -8.35 7.32 14.61
C ARG A 331 -9.46 8.15 15.25
N CYS A 332 -9.59 8.11 16.57
CA CYS A 332 -10.52 8.96 17.31
C CYS A 332 -10.22 10.45 17.09
N TYR A 333 -8.95 10.84 17.04
CA TYR A 333 -8.58 12.24 16.82
C TYR A 333 -8.99 12.72 15.43
N ASN A 334 -8.70 11.91 14.41
CA ASN A 334 -9.05 12.21 13.01
C ASN A 334 -10.57 12.25 12.80
N ALA A 335 -11.33 11.38 13.47
CA ALA A 335 -12.79 11.39 13.47
C ALA A 335 -13.42 12.51 14.34
N GLY A 336 -12.61 13.29 15.06
CA GLY A 336 -13.09 14.38 15.94
C GLY A 336 -13.64 13.90 17.29
N ARG A 337 -13.44 12.64 17.67
CA ARG A 337 -13.81 12.06 18.97
C ARG A 337 -12.74 12.34 20.03
N LEU A 338 -12.55 13.62 20.34
CA LEU A 338 -11.41 14.11 21.13
C LEU A 338 -11.36 13.57 22.57
N GLU A 339 -12.51 13.40 23.22
CA GLU A 339 -12.57 12.81 24.57
C GLU A 339 -12.11 11.34 24.57
N GLU A 340 -12.48 10.59 23.53
CA GLU A 340 -12.06 9.20 23.35
C GLU A 340 -10.56 9.09 23.03
N THR A 341 -9.97 10.07 22.32
CA THR A 341 -8.52 10.16 22.14
C THR A 341 -7.81 10.27 23.48
N ILE A 342 -8.24 11.19 24.35
CA ILE A 342 -7.63 11.40 25.67
C ILE A 342 -7.82 10.14 26.54
N ALA A 343 -9.02 9.56 26.55
CA ALA A 343 -9.31 8.36 27.32
C ALA A 343 -8.47 7.15 26.85
N SER A 344 -8.20 7.04 25.55
CA SER A 344 -7.38 5.96 25.00
C SER A 344 -5.90 6.11 25.37
N VAL A 345 -5.37 7.35 25.30
CA VAL A 345 -3.99 7.63 25.74
C VAL A 345 -3.83 7.40 27.24
N ALA A 346 -4.82 7.77 28.06
CA ALA A 346 -4.77 7.59 29.51
C ALA A 346 -4.73 6.12 29.96
N LYS A 347 -5.16 5.18 29.10
CA LYS A 347 -5.09 3.73 29.36
C LYS A 347 -3.72 3.14 29.04
N MET A 348 -2.85 3.87 28.33
CA MET A 348 -1.54 3.37 27.95
C MET A 348 -0.62 3.24 29.18
N SER A 349 0.16 2.17 29.22
CA SER A 349 1.12 1.90 30.29
C SER A 349 2.37 2.78 30.19
N GLN A 350 2.76 3.18 28.97
CA GLN A 350 3.90 4.05 28.70
C GLN A 350 3.51 5.21 27.80
N ALA A 351 3.81 6.44 28.24
CA ALA A 351 3.70 7.62 27.41
C ALA A 351 4.80 7.62 26.34
N THR A 352 4.38 7.77 25.08
CA THR A 352 5.27 7.98 23.94
C THR A 352 5.17 9.44 23.48
N PRO A 353 6.19 9.99 22.81
CA PRO A 353 6.11 11.36 22.31
C PRO A 353 4.90 11.59 21.38
N ARG A 354 4.47 10.54 20.66
CA ARG A 354 3.29 10.59 19.80
C ARG A 354 1.97 10.60 20.59
N SER A 355 1.85 9.78 21.63
CA SER A 355 0.66 9.79 22.49
C SER A 355 0.53 11.11 23.25
N GLU A 356 1.65 11.68 23.70
CA GLU A 356 1.67 13.00 24.35
C GLU A 356 1.25 14.12 23.37
N LEU A 357 1.73 14.09 22.12
CA LEU A 357 1.29 15.02 21.08
C LEU A 357 -0.23 14.92 20.84
N LEU A 358 -0.78 13.71 20.70
CA LEU A 358 -2.22 13.49 20.47
C LEU A 358 -3.05 13.96 21.66
N GLN A 359 -2.60 13.69 22.88
CA GLN A 359 -3.26 14.15 24.10
C GLN A 359 -3.25 15.68 24.17
N LEU A 360 -2.12 16.33 23.85
CA LEU A 360 -2.01 17.78 23.88
C LEU A 360 -2.88 18.43 22.80
N ALA A 361 -2.87 17.90 21.57
CA ALA A 361 -3.70 18.38 20.48
C ALA A 361 -5.21 18.21 20.76
N ALA A 362 -5.62 17.06 21.30
CA ALA A 362 -7.01 16.81 21.69
C ALA A 362 -7.45 17.73 22.84
N SER A 363 -6.60 17.89 23.86
CA SER A 363 -6.88 18.75 25.01
C SER A 363 -6.99 20.22 24.61
N ALA A 364 -6.13 20.68 23.70
CA ALA A 364 -6.17 22.04 23.17
C ALA A 364 -7.50 22.30 22.46
N ARG A 365 -7.91 21.39 21.56
CA ARG A 365 -9.17 21.51 20.82
C ARG A 365 -10.41 21.45 21.71
N LEU A 366 -10.38 20.68 22.79
CA LEU A 366 -11.46 20.62 23.77
C LEU A 366 -11.52 21.84 24.69
N GLY A 367 -10.49 22.69 24.70
CA GLY A 367 -10.45 23.84 25.61
C GLY A 367 -10.10 23.46 27.05
N SER A 368 -9.41 22.34 27.28
CA SER A 368 -9.09 21.88 28.64
C SER A 368 -8.08 22.81 29.31
N SER A 369 -8.37 23.26 30.53
CA SER A 369 -7.52 24.15 31.32
C SER A 369 -6.36 23.45 32.05
N THR A 370 -6.07 22.19 31.71
CA THR A 370 -5.08 21.34 32.39
C THR A 370 -3.92 20.95 31.48
N ILE A 371 -3.65 21.74 30.44
CA ILE A 371 -2.59 21.44 29.49
C ILE A 371 -1.25 21.77 30.16
N ASP A 372 -0.53 20.73 30.55
CA ASP A 372 0.79 20.83 31.16
C ASP A 372 1.80 21.32 30.10
N GLY A 373 2.22 22.59 30.20
CA GLY A 373 3.22 23.18 29.30
C GLY A 373 4.55 22.42 29.28
N SER A 374 4.88 21.65 30.32
CA SER A 374 6.08 20.79 30.32
C SER A 374 6.00 19.63 29.31
N ALA A 375 4.80 19.32 28.80
CA ALA A 375 4.60 18.34 27.73
C ALA A 375 5.23 18.77 26.40
N PHE A 376 5.38 20.08 26.13
CA PHE A 376 6.04 20.56 24.91
C PHE A 376 7.51 20.13 24.82
N GLY A 377 8.21 20.02 25.96
CA GLY A 377 9.58 19.54 26.00
C GLY A 377 9.74 18.04 25.73
N ARG A 378 8.66 17.26 25.82
CA ARG A 378 8.64 15.81 25.59
C ARG A 378 8.22 15.44 24.17
N VAL A 379 7.69 16.39 23.39
CA VAL A 379 7.22 16.19 22.02
C VAL A 379 8.27 16.69 21.02
N PRO A 380 8.62 15.91 19.97
CA PRO A 380 9.60 16.30 18.96
C PRO A 380 8.99 17.31 17.98
N LEU A 381 8.88 18.58 18.40
CA LEU A 381 8.38 19.67 17.56
C LEU A 381 9.33 20.04 16.40
N GLU A 382 10.50 19.39 16.31
CA GLU A 382 11.42 19.44 15.17
C GLU A 382 10.84 18.76 13.91
N ASP A 383 9.94 17.79 14.06
CA ASP A 383 9.26 17.13 12.94
C ASP A 383 8.12 18.01 12.37
N HIS A 384 8.09 18.18 11.05
CA HIS A 384 7.11 19.03 10.37
C HIS A 384 5.67 18.49 10.53
N ALA A 385 5.47 17.17 10.51
CA ALA A 385 4.15 16.58 10.66
C ALA A 385 3.59 16.78 12.08
N SER A 386 4.45 16.61 13.09
CA SER A 386 4.11 16.83 14.49
C SER A 386 3.78 18.30 14.78
N LEU A 387 4.56 19.23 14.25
CA LEU A 387 4.29 20.66 14.36
C LEU A 387 2.99 21.06 13.66
N SER A 388 2.78 20.58 12.43
CA SER A 388 1.58 20.88 11.65
C SER A 388 0.29 20.41 12.34
N LEU A 389 0.32 19.23 12.96
CA LEU A 389 -0.80 18.71 13.76
C LEU A 389 -1.12 19.63 14.94
N LEU A 390 -0.09 20.10 15.66
CA LEU A 390 -0.25 20.99 16.80
C LEU A 390 -0.76 22.38 16.39
N ILE A 391 -0.22 22.97 15.32
CA ILE A 391 -0.68 24.25 14.78
C ILE A 391 -2.16 24.16 14.38
N SER A 392 -2.54 23.09 13.68
CA SER A 392 -3.93 22.84 13.28
C SER A 392 -4.84 22.69 14.50
N ALA A 393 -4.38 22.00 15.55
CA ALA A 393 -5.12 21.87 16.80
C ALA A 393 -5.35 23.24 17.45
N LEU A 394 -4.30 24.05 17.62
CA LEU A 394 -4.38 25.39 18.21
C LEU A 394 -5.24 26.36 17.41
N ALA A 395 -5.19 26.32 16.08
CA ALA A 395 -6.05 27.13 15.22
C ALA A 395 -7.54 26.81 15.40
N ALA A 396 -7.85 25.55 15.76
CA ALA A 396 -9.19 25.09 16.08
C ALA A 396 -9.60 25.30 17.56
N SER A 397 -8.68 25.70 18.44
CA SER A 397 -8.90 25.85 19.88
C SER A 397 -9.62 27.15 20.26
N PRO A 398 -10.22 27.23 21.47
CA PRO A 398 -10.72 28.48 22.04
C PRO A 398 -9.59 29.51 22.27
N SER A 399 -9.91 30.81 22.22
CA SER A 399 -8.93 31.90 22.38
C SER A 399 -8.13 31.79 23.68
N ALA A 400 -8.77 31.44 24.79
CA ALA A 400 -8.12 31.30 26.10
C ALA A 400 -6.96 30.28 26.08
N VAL A 401 -7.14 29.14 25.37
CA VAL A 401 -6.09 28.13 25.23
C VAL A 401 -4.96 28.62 24.33
N VAL A 402 -5.29 29.36 23.26
CA VAL A 402 -4.28 29.96 22.37
C VAL A 402 -3.42 30.96 23.15
N HIS A 403 -4.02 31.78 24.01
CA HIS A 403 -3.29 32.77 24.81
C HIS A 403 -2.38 32.13 25.85
N GLU A 404 -2.75 30.96 26.36
CA GLU A 404 -1.92 30.21 27.31
C GLU A 404 -0.73 29.53 26.61
N LEU A 405 -1.00 28.81 25.51
CA LEU A 405 -0.02 27.88 24.92
C LEU A 405 0.87 28.48 23.83
N ALA A 406 0.35 29.42 23.04
CA ALA A 406 1.10 29.98 21.93
C ALA A 406 2.35 30.77 22.41
N PRO A 407 2.28 31.58 23.49
CA PRO A 407 3.44 32.23 24.08
C PRO A 407 4.57 31.30 24.50
N GLU A 408 4.22 30.18 25.14
CA GLU A 408 5.18 29.17 25.60
C GLU A 408 5.90 28.53 24.40
N LEU A 409 5.14 28.19 23.35
CA LEU A 409 5.66 27.54 22.15
C LEU A 409 6.66 28.41 21.39
N TRP A 410 6.30 29.65 21.08
CA TRP A 410 7.18 30.50 20.28
C TRP A 410 8.36 31.09 21.05
N SER A 411 8.30 31.12 22.39
CA SER A 411 9.40 31.64 23.23
C SER A 411 10.43 30.56 23.55
N ASN A 412 9.98 29.32 23.82
CA ASN A 412 10.83 28.29 24.41
C ASN A 412 11.08 27.07 23.51
N HIS A 413 10.23 26.82 22.50
CA HIS A 413 10.22 25.54 21.78
C HIS A 413 10.36 25.63 20.26
N LEU A 414 10.14 26.78 19.63
CA LEU A 414 10.17 26.95 18.18
C LEU A 414 11.28 27.92 17.74
N GLY A 415 11.90 27.62 16.60
CA GLY A 415 12.78 28.57 15.90
C GLY A 415 11.98 29.61 15.11
N LEU A 416 12.59 30.77 14.82
CA LEU A 416 11.93 31.94 14.20
C LEU A 416 11.09 31.63 12.95
N GLU A 417 11.54 30.73 12.08
CA GLU A 417 10.78 30.34 10.87
C GLU A 417 9.48 29.61 11.21
N ARG A 418 9.49 28.74 12.22
CA ARG A 418 8.32 27.95 12.66
C ARG A 418 7.36 28.76 13.53
N VAL A 419 7.90 29.77 14.21
CA VAL A 419 7.11 30.75 14.96
C VAL A 419 6.19 31.53 14.01
N ALA A 420 6.69 31.89 12.82
CA ALA A 420 5.88 32.54 11.80
C ALA A 420 4.66 31.71 11.37
N ASP A 421 4.84 30.41 11.10
CA ASP A 421 3.76 29.50 10.71
C ASP A 421 2.68 29.39 11.80
N LEU A 422 3.12 29.31 13.07
CA LEU A 422 2.20 29.28 14.21
C LEU A 422 1.40 30.58 14.31
N ILE A 423 2.08 31.74 14.24
CA ILE A 423 1.44 33.05 14.34
C ILE A 423 0.39 33.23 13.25
N ASP A 424 0.73 32.93 12.00
CA ASP A 424 -0.19 33.09 10.87
C ASP A 424 -1.47 32.24 11.05
N ALA A 425 -1.34 31.04 11.62
CA ALA A 425 -2.46 30.14 11.85
C ALA A 425 -3.36 30.56 13.02
N VAL A 426 -2.80 31.11 14.10
CA VAL A 426 -3.56 31.43 15.33
C VAL A 426 -3.91 32.92 15.47
N TRP A 427 -3.41 33.80 14.59
CA TRP A 427 -3.58 35.26 14.69
C TRP A 427 -5.04 35.69 14.92
N GLY A 428 -5.98 35.08 14.20
CA GLY A 428 -7.41 35.38 14.33
C GLY A 428 -8.01 35.08 15.70
N ARG A 429 -7.30 34.35 16.58
CA ARG A 429 -7.73 33.93 17.92
C ARG A 429 -7.02 34.68 19.06
N ILE A 430 -5.99 35.45 18.78
CA ILE A 430 -5.25 36.21 19.79
C ILE A 430 -6.02 37.51 20.07
N ASP A 431 -6.84 37.61 21.12
CA ASP A 431 -7.58 38.84 21.45
C ASP A 431 -6.89 39.71 22.51
N ASP A 432 -5.98 39.14 23.30
CA ASP A 432 -5.11 39.89 24.19
C ASP A 432 -4.12 40.75 23.40
N ALA A 433 -4.13 42.05 23.69
CA ALA A 433 -3.32 43.02 22.96
C ALA A 433 -1.81 42.90 23.25
N SER A 434 -1.42 42.42 24.44
CA SER A 434 -0.01 42.19 24.79
C SER A 434 0.55 40.99 24.03
N ILE A 435 -0.22 39.91 23.94
CA ILE A 435 0.16 38.72 23.17
C ILE A 435 0.20 39.05 21.67
N ALA A 436 -0.77 39.81 21.17
CA ALA A 436 -0.78 40.24 19.77
C ALA A 436 0.42 41.13 19.41
N ALA A 437 0.84 42.03 20.32
CA ALA A 437 2.03 42.84 20.15
C ALA A 437 3.29 41.99 20.02
N HIS A 438 3.46 41.03 20.93
CA HIS A 438 4.62 40.15 20.93
C HIS A 438 4.65 39.21 19.71
N ALA A 439 3.49 38.66 19.30
CA ALA A 439 3.38 37.86 18.09
C ALA A 439 3.72 38.67 16.83
N ALA A 440 3.24 39.91 16.72
CA ALA A 440 3.56 40.76 15.58
C ALA A 440 5.05 41.13 15.51
N GLU A 441 5.69 41.38 16.66
CA GLU A 441 7.13 41.59 16.77
C GLU A 441 7.91 40.36 16.27
N LEU A 442 7.56 39.15 16.76
CA LEU A 442 8.17 37.90 16.34
C LEU A 442 7.99 37.65 14.83
N ARG A 443 6.81 37.96 14.27
CA ARG A 443 6.59 37.87 12.82
C ARG A 443 7.46 38.88 12.08
N GLY A 444 7.65 40.09 12.61
CA GLY A 444 8.46 41.15 12.02
C GLY A 444 9.93 40.76 11.84
N TYR A 445 10.49 39.97 12.77
CA TYR A 445 11.85 39.43 12.62
C TYR A 445 12.00 38.49 11.41
N SER A 446 10.92 37.80 11.01
CA SER A 446 10.92 36.89 9.86
C SER A 446 10.53 37.57 8.55
N ASP A 447 9.47 38.38 8.56
CA ASP A 447 8.93 39.10 7.41
C ASP A 447 8.16 40.34 7.91
N MET A 448 8.79 41.50 7.78
CA MET A 448 8.24 42.78 8.21
C MET A 448 6.95 43.16 7.44
N ALA A 449 6.85 42.79 6.16
CA ALA A 449 5.67 43.06 5.35
C ALA A 449 4.49 42.17 5.81
N ALA A 450 4.75 40.92 6.19
CA ALA A 450 3.73 40.03 6.76
C ALA A 450 3.21 40.55 8.12
N ALA A 451 4.12 40.95 9.02
CA ALA A 451 3.73 41.53 10.31
C ALA A 451 2.82 42.75 10.16
N ARG A 452 3.18 43.66 9.24
CA ARG A 452 2.37 44.84 8.91
C ARG A 452 0.98 44.46 8.39
N ARG A 453 0.88 43.46 7.52
CA ARG A 453 -0.41 42.97 7.01
C ARG A 453 -1.29 42.41 8.14
N LEU A 454 -0.74 41.59 9.03
CA LEU A 454 -1.50 41.01 10.16
C LEU A 454 -2.10 42.10 11.05
N ILE A 455 -1.28 43.10 11.40
CA ILE A 455 -1.70 44.20 12.26
C ILE A 455 -2.75 45.09 11.58
N THR A 456 -2.49 45.55 10.36
CA THR A 456 -3.40 46.47 9.63
C THR A 456 -4.74 45.81 9.26
N THR A 457 -4.77 44.49 9.08
CA THR A 457 -6.02 43.75 8.85
C THR A 457 -6.90 43.74 10.10
N ARG A 458 -6.28 43.71 11.29
CA ARG A 458 -7.00 43.62 12.57
C ARG A 458 -7.36 44.98 13.14
N TRP A 459 -6.45 45.95 13.00
CA TRP A 459 -6.61 47.33 13.45
C TRP A 459 -6.28 48.26 12.28
N PRO A 460 -7.27 48.57 11.42
CA PRO A 460 -7.06 49.42 10.25
C PRO A 460 -6.77 50.88 10.62
N ASP A 461 -7.12 51.30 11.83
CA ASP A 461 -6.82 52.62 12.39
C ASP A 461 -5.90 52.49 13.62
N PRO A 462 -4.61 52.89 13.54
CA PRO A 462 -3.66 52.82 14.65
C PRO A 462 -4.09 53.59 15.91
N GLU A 463 -4.91 54.63 15.78
CA GLU A 463 -5.39 55.42 16.92
C GLU A 463 -6.40 54.64 17.78
N THR A 464 -7.00 53.58 17.25
CA THR A 464 -7.97 52.72 17.94
C THR A 464 -7.33 51.61 18.79
N ILE A 465 -6.00 51.51 18.78
CA ILE A 465 -5.26 50.49 19.53
C ILE A 465 -5.00 50.99 20.95
N GLU A 466 -5.67 50.39 21.92
CA GLU A 466 -5.54 50.74 23.34
C GLU A 466 -4.16 50.38 23.92
N ASN A 467 -3.47 49.40 23.34
CA ASN A 467 -2.16 48.95 23.79
C ASN A 467 -1.04 49.85 23.24
N ALA A 468 -0.46 50.67 24.11
CA ALA A 468 0.60 51.61 23.75
C ALA A 468 1.82 50.96 23.06
N PRO A 469 2.36 49.81 23.54
CA PRO A 469 3.43 49.09 22.84
C PRO A 469 3.10 48.71 21.39
N LEU A 470 1.92 48.16 21.13
CA LEU A 470 1.50 47.76 19.77
C LEU A 470 1.31 48.97 18.85
N ARG A 471 0.76 50.08 19.38
CA ARG A 471 0.63 51.34 18.64
C ARG A 471 1.98 51.91 18.25
N THR A 472 2.94 51.93 19.18
CA THR A 472 4.33 52.38 18.91
C THR A 472 5.03 51.47 17.89
N LEU A 473 4.84 50.14 17.98
CA LEU A 473 5.37 49.21 16.97
C LEU A 473 4.87 49.53 15.56
N ILE A 474 3.60 49.93 15.40
CA ILE A 474 3.01 50.28 14.08
C ILE A 474 3.55 51.63 13.56
N GLU A 475 3.68 52.61 14.45
CA GLU A 475 4.30 53.91 14.13
C GLU A 475 5.74 53.70 13.65
N ASP A 476 6.49 52.80 14.30
CA ASP A 476 7.87 52.44 13.94
C ASP A 476 7.96 51.56 12.68
N LEU A 477 7.05 50.61 12.47
CA LEU A 477 6.94 49.82 11.23
C LEU A 477 6.52 50.69 10.02
N GLY A 478 5.92 51.86 10.28
CA GLY A 478 5.65 52.89 9.28
C GLY A 478 6.90 53.66 8.84
N LEU A 479 8.01 53.55 9.56
CA LEU A 479 9.26 54.27 9.32
C LEU A 479 10.31 53.35 8.65
N THR A 480 10.10 53.06 7.35
CA THR A 480 11.07 52.49 6.37
C THR A 480 11.62 51.07 6.58
N ASP A 481 11.98 50.40 5.46
CA ASP A 481 12.38 48.98 5.32
C ASP A 481 13.63 48.52 6.12
N GLU A 482 14.29 49.37 6.92
CA GLU A 482 15.60 49.10 7.54
C GLU A 482 15.56 48.86 9.08
N THR A 483 14.39 48.77 9.71
CA THR A 483 14.28 48.75 11.19
C THR A 483 14.23 47.37 11.86
N ALA A 484 14.58 46.29 11.16
CA ALA A 484 14.59 44.93 11.71
C ALA A 484 15.52 44.67 12.94
N PRO A 485 16.64 45.39 13.20
CA PRO A 485 17.53 45.00 14.32
C PRO A 485 17.28 45.65 15.69
N TYR A 486 16.42 46.67 15.84
CA TYR A 486 16.47 47.56 17.02
C TYR A 486 15.42 47.34 18.13
N LEU A 487 14.47 46.41 17.97
CA LEU A 487 13.45 46.14 19.01
C LEU A 487 14.01 45.52 20.31
N HIS A 488 15.17 44.88 20.25
CA HIS A 488 15.84 44.31 21.42
C HIS A 488 16.22 45.33 22.51
N ARG A 489 16.27 46.64 22.20
CA ARG A 489 16.70 47.66 23.16
C ARG A 489 15.60 48.12 24.12
N TRP A 490 14.33 47.97 23.75
CA TRP A 490 13.20 48.50 24.53
C TRP A 490 12.64 47.52 25.58
N ILE A 491 12.74 46.21 25.35
CA ILE A 491 12.29 45.18 26.31
C ILE A 491 13.13 45.18 27.60
N ARG A 492 14.38 45.67 27.56
CA ARG A 492 15.19 45.90 28.78
C ARG A 492 14.78 47.12 29.60
N VAL A 493 13.89 47.97 29.08
CA VAL A 493 13.45 49.21 29.74
C VAL A 493 12.03 49.08 30.29
N LEU A 494 11.26 48.10 29.82
CA LEU A 494 9.86 47.87 30.23
C LEU A 494 9.64 46.61 31.07
N ALA A 495 10.64 45.73 31.22
CA ALA A 495 10.76 44.77 32.33
C ALA A 495 11.53 45.42 33.48
#